data_AF-A0A967DD61-F1
#
_entry.id   AF-A0A967DD61-F1
#
_cell.length_a   1.000
_cell.length_b   1.000
_cell.length_c   1.000
_cell.angle_alpha   90.00
_cell.angle_beta   90.00
_cell.angle_gamma   90.00
#
_symmetry.space_group_name_H-M   'P 1'
#
loop_
_entity.id
_entity.type
_entity.pdbx_description
1 polymer ?
#
loop_
_entity_poly.entity_id
_entity_poly.type
_entity_poly.pdbx_seq_one_letter_code
_entity_poly.pdbx_strand_id
1 'polypeptide(L)' 'MGAWQEFRKRNPRAKLVCLDVQPYETSQVSEREDVLNIGGFSDQVFDLIAAFAAGALDGDNRVGRIQQLVM' A
#
# COMPACT_ATOMS: atom_id res chain seq x y z
N MET A 1 6.76 13.09 2.33
CA MET A 1 6.39 12.38 3.59
C MET A 1 5.95 13.26 4.76
N GLY A 2 6.23 14.57 4.81
CA GLY A 2 5.89 15.42 5.98
C GLY A 2 4.41 15.42 6.36
N ALA A 3 3.50 15.58 5.39
CA ALA A 3 2.06 15.59 5.66
C ALA A 3 1.55 14.29 6.29
N TRP A 4 2.07 13.13 5.87
CA TRP A 4 1.72 11.85 6.48
C TRP A 4 2.21 11.76 7.92
N GLN A 5 3.42 12.20 8.20
CA GLN A 5 3.96 12.22 9.57
C GLN A 5 3.13 13.15 10.48
N GLU A 6 2.74 14.33 10.00
CA GLU A 6 1.86 15.25 10.75
C GLU A 6 0.45 14.69 10.95
N PHE A 7 -0.06 13.88 10.01
CA PHE A 7 -1.32 13.17 10.19
C PHE A 7 -1.19 12.07 11.25
N ARG A 8 -0.12 11.29 11.22
CA ARG A 8 0.12 10.22 12.20
C ARG A 8 0.29 10.71 13.63
N LYS A 9 0.87 11.89 13.83
CA LYS A 9 0.92 12.52 15.16
C LYS A 9 -0.47 12.70 15.78
N ARG A 10 -1.49 12.95 14.94
CA ARG A 10 -2.89 13.12 15.36
C ARG A 10 -3.65 11.80 15.43
N ASN A 11 -3.30 10.82 14.60
CA ASN A 11 -3.86 9.47 14.64
C ASN A 11 -2.74 8.41 14.52
N PRO A 12 -2.20 7.93 15.66
CA PRO A 12 -1.09 6.97 15.65
C PRO A 12 -1.42 5.62 15.01
N ARG A 13 -2.71 5.26 14.93
CA ARG A 13 -3.21 4.02 14.32
C ARG A 13 -3.57 4.17 12.84
N ALA A 14 -3.35 5.36 12.27
CA ALA A 14 -3.60 5.58 10.86
C ALA A 14 -2.71 4.70 9.98
N LYS A 15 -3.30 4.21 8.88
CA LYS A 15 -2.63 3.42 7.85
C LYS A 15 -2.73 4.18 6.52
N LEU A 16 -1.67 4.18 5.72
CA LEU A 16 -1.61 4.83 4.41
C LEU A 16 -1.57 3.76 3.32
N VAL A 17 -2.45 3.88 2.33
CA VAL A 17 -2.38 3.08 1.10
C VAL A 17 -2.05 4.01 -0.06
N CYS A 18 -0.97 3.71 -0.77
CA CYS A 18 -0.58 4.36 -2.01
C CYS A 18 -0.94 3.42 -3.17
N LEU A 19 -2.02 3.73 -3.90
CA LEU A 19 -2.45 2.96 -5.07
C LEU A 19 -2.03 3.69 -6.34
N ASP A 20 -1.13 3.07 -7.10
CA ASP A 20 -0.76 3.53 -8.44
C ASP A 20 -1.57 2.78 -9.48
N VAL A 21 -2.55 3.45 -10.09
CA VAL A 21 -3.50 2.85 -11.04
C VAL A 21 -2.85 2.58 -12.39
N GLN A 22 -1.78 3.30 -12.74
CA GLN A 22 -1.01 3.07 -13.96
C GLN A 22 0.34 2.45 -13.56
N PRO A 23 0.75 1.30 -14.12
CA PRO A 23 1.97 0.63 -13.70
C PRO A 23 3.19 1.36 -14.27
N TYR A 24 3.55 2.50 -13.70
CA TYR A 24 4.86 3.10 -13.88
C TYR A 24 5.79 2.54 -12.80
N GLU A 25 7.00 2.11 -13.18
CA GLU A 25 7.98 1.38 -12.36
C GLU A 25 8.60 2.20 -11.18
N THR A 26 7.87 3.14 -10.60
CA THR A 26 8.39 4.01 -9.52
C THR A 26 7.56 3.89 -8.26
N SER A 27 8.08 3.18 -7.25
CA SER A 27 7.54 3.23 -5.89
C SER A 27 7.99 4.53 -5.21
N GLN A 28 7.05 5.42 -4.90
CA GLN A 28 7.35 6.72 -4.27
C GLN A 28 7.66 6.61 -2.76
N VAL A 29 7.55 5.43 -2.15
CA VAL A 29 7.68 5.26 -0.69
C VAL A 29 8.39 3.96 -0.32
N SER A 30 9.49 4.05 0.43
CA SER A 30 10.13 2.90 1.08
C SER A 30 9.15 2.16 2.00
N GLU A 31 9.20 0.83 2.00
CA GLU A 31 8.34 -0.03 2.81
C GLU A 31 8.40 0.34 4.29
N ARG A 32 7.22 0.51 4.90
CA ARG A 32 7.04 0.80 6.33
C ARG A 32 5.80 0.07 6.82
N GLU A 33 5.75 -0.28 8.11
CA GLU A 33 4.61 -1.02 8.68
C GLU A 33 3.27 -0.30 8.56
N ASP A 34 3.30 1.03 8.47
CA ASP A 34 2.13 1.90 8.37
C ASP A 34 1.77 2.30 6.93
N VAL A 35 2.51 1.82 5.92
CA VAL A 35 2.33 2.19 4.52
C VAL A 35 2.29 0.96 3.61
N LEU A 36 1.22 0.83 2.83
CA LEU A 36 1.06 -0.16 1.78
C LEU A 36 1.15 0.51 0.41
N ASN A 37 2.04 0.03 -0.46
CA ASN A 37 2.11 0.46 -1.86
C ASN A 37 1.52 -0.65 -2.75
N ILE A 38 0.63 -0.26 -3.65
CA ILE A 38 -0.05 -1.14 -4.61
C ILE A 38 0.18 -0.55 -6.00
N GLY A 39 0.72 -1.33 -6.95
CA GLY A 39 0.88 -0.91 -8.34
C GLY A 39 -0.06 -1.68 -9.26
N GLY A 40 -0.65 -1.02 -10.25
CA GLY A 40 -1.66 -1.62 -11.13
C GLY A 40 -3.05 -1.67 -10.49
N PHE A 41 -4.07 -1.86 -11.33
CA PHE A 41 -5.47 -1.85 -10.93
C PHE A 41 -6.18 -3.14 -11.33
N SER A 42 -6.67 -3.88 -10.34
CA SER A 42 -7.58 -5.02 -10.48
C SER A 42 -8.46 -5.08 -9.22
N ASP A 43 -9.56 -5.84 -9.24
CA ASP A 43 -10.44 -5.96 -8.06
C ASP A 43 -9.71 -6.54 -6.83
N GLN A 44 -8.60 -7.25 -7.04
CA GLN A 44 -7.75 -7.80 -5.97
C GLN A 44 -7.11 -6.70 -5.10
N VAL A 45 -7.04 -5.45 -5.55
CA VAL A 45 -6.55 -4.33 -4.74
C VAL A 45 -7.39 -4.14 -3.47
N PHE A 46 -8.69 -4.41 -3.54
CA PHE A 46 -9.60 -4.23 -2.40
C PHE A 46 -9.35 -5.27 -1.32
N ASP A 47 -9.06 -6.52 -1.69
CA ASP A 47 -8.73 -7.59 -0.74
C ASP A 47 -7.42 -7.28 -0.01
N LEU A 48 -6.41 -6.75 -0.73
CA LEU A 48 -5.14 -6.31 -0.15
C LEU A 48 -5.34 -5.14 0.83
N ILE A 49 -6.17 -4.15 0.47
CA ILE A 49 -6.49 -3.02 1.36
C ILE A 49 -7.21 -3.52 2.62
N ALA A 50 -8.15 -4.46 2.49
CA ALA A 50 -8.88 -5.02 3.63
C ALA A 50 -7.95 -5.79 4.58
N ALA A 51 -7.07 -6.64 4.04
CA ALA A 51 -6.08 -7.37 4.82
C ALA A 51 -5.12 -6.43 5.56
N PHE A 52 -4.67 -5.36 4.88
CA PHE A 52 -3.82 -4.34 5.50
C PHE A 52 -4.54 -3.59 6.61
N ALA A 53 -5.78 -3.17 6.38
CA ALA A 53 -6.61 -2.51 7.38
C ALA A 53 -6.81 -3.40 8.62
N ALA A 54 -6.99 -4.70 8.43
CA ALA A 54 -7.09 -5.69 9.52
C ALA A 54 -5.76 -5.96 10.25
N GLY A 55 -4.62 -5.55 9.69
CA GLY A 55 -3.29 -5.86 10.25
C GLY A 55 -2.84 -7.29 9.99
N ALA A 56 -3.43 -7.94 8.96
CA ALA A 56 -3.17 -9.32 8.59
C ALA A 56 -2.04 -9.47 7.54
N LEU A 57 -1.36 -8.38 7.17
CA LEU A 57 -0.20 -8.42 6.27
C LEU A 57 1.10 -8.52 7.08
N ASP A 58 1.78 -9.66 6.95
CA ASP A 58 3.15 -9.89 7.40
C ASP A 58 4.18 -9.27 6.45
N GLY A 59 5.44 -9.19 6.89
CA GLY A 59 6.50 -8.43 6.20
C GLY A 59 6.68 -8.78 4.72
N ASP A 60 6.51 -10.06 4.36
CA ASP A 60 6.64 -10.55 2.98
C ASP A 60 5.41 -10.25 2.09
N ASN A 61 4.23 -10.01 2.68
CA ASN A 61 2.98 -9.71 1.95
C ASN A 61 2.66 -8.20 1.87
N ARG A 62 3.51 -7.32 2.39
CA ARG A 62 3.33 -5.85 2.27
C ARG A 62 3.71 -5.33 0.88
N VAL A 63 4.48 -6.10 0.11
CA VAL A 63 4.64 -5.86 -1.33
C VAL A 63 3.42 -6.41 -2.03
N GLY A 64 2.46 -5.54 -2.36
CA GLY A 64 1.31 -5.90 -3.18
C GLY A 64 1.78 -6.39 -4.55
N ARG A 65 1.96 -7.70 -4.70
CA ARG A 65 2.31 -8.36 -5.96
C ARG A 65 1.11 -8.28 -6.90
N ILE A 66 1.03 -7.20 -7.68
CA ILE A 66 0.16 -7.15 -8.85
C ILE A 66 1.07 -7.28 -10.07
N GLN A 67 1.32 -8.54 -10.43
CA GLN A 67 1.77 -8.83 -11.78
C GLN A 67 0.53 -8.71 -12.67
N GLN A 68 0.46 -7.62 -13.45
CA GLN A 68 -0.33 -7.63 -14.67
C GLN A 68 0.19 -8.80 -15.51
N LEU A 69 -0.65 -9.82 -15.71
CA LEU A 69 -0.53 -10.70 -16.86
C LEU A 69 -0.75 -9.82 -18.10
N VAL A 70 0.31 -9.18 -18.56
CA VAL A 70 0.40 -8.72 -19.94
C VAL A 70 0.67 -9.99 -20.75
N MET A 71 -0.34 -10.43 -21.47
CA MET A 71 -0.17 -11.34 -22.61
C MET A 71 0.57 -10.60 -23.73
#